data_AF-A0A4Q7YUT3-F1
#
_entry.id   AF-A0A4Q7YUT3-F1
#
_cell.length_a   1.000
_cell.length_b   1.000
_cell.length_c   1.000
_cell.angle_alpha   90.00
_cell.angle_beta   90.00
_cell.angle_gamma   90.00
#
_symmetry.space_group_name_H-M   'P 1'
#
loop_
_entity.id
_entity.type
_entity.pdbx_description
1 polymer ?
#
loop_
_entity_poly.entity_id
_entity_poly.type
_entity_poly.pdbx_seq_one_letter_code
_entity_poly.pdbx_strand_id
1 'polypeptide(L)'
;MRKILSALVLALGLAAAPMAAHASPVTYDLTLVNIFGNVAGGTGSFTVDDNPNFLADAFFQNGSAGSDLTDLSLTIGGNTFTLADSESPASVFFFLGSVSSINYDGALGNGFFKITLDSAGLGYVYTNILGGQGSAGLILATPSTAATPEPSSLLLFGTGALGIVAFGARKFVA
;
A
#
# COMPACT_ATOMS: atom_id res chain seq x y z
N MET A 1 -42.77 21.42 -13.33
CA MET A 1 -42.41 21.13 -11.93
C MET A 1 -41.71 19.77 -11.74
N ARG A 2 -42.17 18.67 -12.36
CA ARG A 2 -41.52 17.34 -12.27
C ARG A 2 -40.02 17.28 -12.64
N LYS A 3 -39.56 18.07 -13.62
CA LYS A 3 -38.16 18.06 -14.09
C LYS A 3 -37.17 18.75 -13.13
N ILE A 4 -37.64 19.67 -12.30
CA ILE A 4 -36.80 20.37 -11.29
C ILE A 4 -36.57 19.47 -10.08
N LEU A 5 -37.56 18.63 -9.75
CA LEU A 5 -37.48 17.67 -8.64
C LEU A 5 -36.44 16.55 -8.92
N SER A 6 -36.35 16.06 -10.16
CA SER A 6 -35.39 15.01 -10.53
C SER A 6 -33.92 15.47 -10.51
N ALA A 7 -33.64 16.73 -10.87
CA ALA A 7 -32.29 17.29 -10.81
C ALA A 7 -31.82 17.52 -9.36
N LEU A 8 -32.75 17.89 -8.47
CA LEU A 8 -32.48 18.10 -7.05
C LEU A 8 -32.22 16.76 -6.32
N VAL A 9 -32.96 15.70 -6.68
CA VAL A 9 -32.75 14.35 -6.10
C VAL A 9 -31.41 13.74 -6.54
N LEU A 10 -30.96 13.99 -7.77
CA LEU A 10 -29.65 13.53 -8.24
C LEU A 10 -28.49 14.29 -7.56
N ALA A 11 -28.67 15.60 -7.33
CA ALA A 11 -27.70 16.43 -6.60
C ALA A 11 -27.62 16.09 -5.10
N LEU A 12 -28.75 15.77 -4.45
CA LEU A 12 -28.76 15.34 -3.05
C LEU A 12 -28.28 13.89 -2.87
N GLY A 13 -28.48 13.01 -3.87
CA GLY A 13 -27.98 11.63 -3.83
C GLY A 13 -26.46 11.53 -3.86
N LEU A 14 -25.78 12.48 -4.53
CA LEU A 14 -24.31 12.57 -4.53
C LEU A 14 -23.74 13.17 -3.22
N ALA A 15 -24.53 13.96 -2.49
CA ALA A 15 -24.12 14.55 -1.21
C ALA A 15 -24.35 13.62 0.00
N ALA A 16 -25.12 12.55 -0.17
CA ALA A 16 -25.52 11.62 0.89
C ALA A 16 -24.93 10.22 0.72
N ALA A 17 -23.82 10.09 -0.03
CA ALA A 17 -23.00 8.89 0.11
C ALA A 17 -22.41 8.91 1.52
N PRO A 18 -22.74 7.94 2.41
CA PRO A 18 -21.99 7.79 3.63
C PRO A 18 -20.54 7.55 3.22
N MET A 19 -19.66 8.49 3.54
CA MET A 19 -18.25 8.16 3.70
C MET A 19 -18.21 7.18 4.86
N ALA A 20 -18.35 5.90 4.56
CA ALA A 20 -17.97 4.87 5.51
C ALA A 20 -16.50 5.16 5.82
N ALA A 21 -16.25 5.69 7.02
CA ALA A 21 -14.93 5.88 7.57
C ALA A 21 -14.36 4.49 7.90
N HIS A 22 -14.12 3.71 6.86
CA HIS A 22 -13.15 2.64 6.96
C HIS A 22 -11.80 3.34 7.15
N ALA A 23 -11.06 2.89 8.15
CA ALA A 23 -9.64 3.17 8.21
C ALA A 23 -9.05 2.97 6.81
N SER A 24 -8.37 4.00 6.30
CA SER A 24 -7.80 3.94 4.96
C SER A 24 -6.49 3.17 5.07
N PRO A 25 -6.28 2.13 4.24
CA PRO A 25 -5.01 1.43 4.20
C PRO A 25 -3.86 2.41 3.99
N VAL A 26 -2.76 2.18 4.71
CA VAL A 26 -1.56 3.01 4.64
C VAL A 26 -0.42 2.19 4.07
N THR A 27 0.14 2.68 2.97
CA THR A 27 1.29 2.06 2.32
C THR A 27 2.57 2.77 2.75
N TYR A 28 3.63 2.00 2.97
CA TYR A 28 4.97 2.48 3.23
C TYR A 28 5.91 1.96 2.15
N ASP A 29 6.72 2.85 1.61
CA ASP A 29 7.79 2.51 0.68
C ASP A 29 9.03 2.10 1.48
N LEU A 30 9.70 1.04 1.01
CA LEU A 30 10.90 0.47 1.59
C LEU A 30 12.10 0.68 0.67
N THR A 31 13.20 1.14 1.24
CA THR A 31 14.52 1.16 0.60
C THR A 31 15.50 0.34 1.42
N LEU A 32 16.10 -0.68 0.81
CA LEU A 32 17.09 -1.54 1.44
C LEU A 32 18.46 -1.00 1.06
N VAL A 33 19.17 -0.42 2.03
CA VAL A 33 20.49 0.16 1.84
C VAL A 33 21.56 -0.89 2.16
N ASN A 34 22.28 -1.32 1.14
CA ASN A 34 23.35 -2.29 1.30
C ASN A 34 24.53 -1.70 2.08
N ILE A 35 24.99 -2.42 3.12
CA ILE A 35 26.20 -2.09 3.88
C ILE A 35 27.30 -3.13 3.65
N PHE A 36 26.93 -4.41 3.54
CA PHE A 36 27.85 -5.52 3.33
C PHE A 36 27.36 -6.42 2.19
N GLY A 37 28.29 -6.95 1.39
CA GLY A 37 28.00 -7.96 0.36
C GLY A 37 28.20 -7.44 -1.08
N ASN A 38 27.76 -8.24 -2.05
CA ASN A 38 27.97 -8.01 -3.48
C ASN A 38 26.66 -7.80 -4.26
N VAL A 39 25.52 -7.80 -3.57
CA VAL A 39 24.21 -7.49 -4.14
C VAL A 39 23.87 -6.06 -3.75
N ALA A 40 23.51 -5.25 -4.74
CA ALA A 40 23.03 -3.90 -4.48
C ALA A 40 21.79 -3.95 -3.58
N GLY A 41 21.52 -2.81 -2.93
CA GLY A 41 20.28 -2.61 -2.19
C GLY A 41 19.02 -2.95 -3.00
N GLY A 42 17.90 -3.04 -2.30
CA GLY A 42 16.59 -3.35 -2.87
C GLY A 42 15.57 -2.26 -2.62
N THR A 43 14.38 -2.44 -3.17
CA THR A 43 13.23 -1.56 -2.95
C THR A 43 11.99 -2.40 -2.69
N GLY A 44 10.99 -1.85 -2.04
CA GLY A 44 9.74 -2.55 -1.81
C GLY A 44 8.68 -1.65 -1.23
N SER A 45 7.61 -2.25 -0.76
CA SER A 45 6.56 -1.58 -0.01
C SER A 45 5.83 -2.58 0.88
N PHE A 46 5.12 -2.07 1.88
CA PHE A 46 4.12 -2.83 2.59
C PHE A 46 2.87 -1.97 2.83
N THR A 47 1.72 -2.61 3.02
CA THR A 47 0.45 -1.92 3.29
C THR A 47 -0.22 -2.50 4.53
N VAL A 48 -0.61 -1.61 5.44
CA VAL A 48 -1.41 -1.93 6.62
C VAL A 48 -2.84 -1.43 6.43
N ASP A 49 -3.83 -2.13 6.96
CA ASP A 49 -5.24 -1.81 6.75
C ASP A 49 -5.78 -0.66 7.63
N ASP A 50 -4.97 -0.18 8.57
CA ASP A 50 -5.29 0.97 9.42
C ASP A 50 -4.07 1.87 9.62
N ASN A 51 -4.33 3.13 9.98
CA ASN A 51 -3.28 4.08 10.28
C ASN A 51 -2.70 3.80 11.68
N PRO A 52 -1.36 3.66 11.81
CA PRO A 52 -0.72 3.49 13.11
C PRO A 52 -0.84 4.78 13.92
N ASN A 53 -1.74 4.78 14.90
CA ASN A 53 -2.18 5.95 15.65
C ASN A 53 -1.86 5.87 17.16
N PHE A 54 -1.43 4.70 17.64
CA PHE A 54 -1.16 4.48 19.06
C PHE A 54 0.35 4.56 19.36
N LEU A 55 0.68 4.54 20.65
CA LEU A 55 2.08 4.54 21.10
C LEU A 55 2.85 3.34 20.55
N ALA A 56 2.19 2.19 20.47
CA ALA A 56 2.69 0.98 19.84
C ALA A 56 1.54 0.31 19.09
N ASP A 57 1.76 0.01 17.82
CA ASP A 57 0.83 -0.70 16.96
C ASP A 57 1.54 -1.88 16.30
N ALA A 58 0.78 -2.92 15.96
CA ALA A 58 1.29 -4.10 15.29
C ALA A 58 0.29 -4.60 14.27
N PHE A 59 0.80 -4.92 13.08
CA PHE A 59 0.03 -5.44 11.97
C PHE A 59 0.59 -6.80 11.57
N PHE A 60 -0.29 -7.77 11.38
CA PHE A 60 0.08 -9.17 11.17
C PHE A 60 -0.46 -9.66 9.84
N GLN A 61 0.28 -10.53 9.17
CA GLN A 61 -0.21 -11.21 7.99
C GLN A 61 -1.45 -12.05 8.33
N ASN A 62 -2.56 -11.82 7.60
CA ASN A 62 -3.88 -12.39 7.92
C ASN A 62 -4.39 -11.94 9.30
N GLY A 63 -4.08 -10.71 9.67
CA GLY A 63 -4.59 -10.06 10.88
C GLY A 63 -6.10 -9.83 10.80
N SER A 64 -6.66 -9.42 11.93
CA SER A 64 -8.05 -8.94 11.94
C SER A 64 -8.12 -7.54 11.33
N ALA A 65 -9.31 -7.15 10.86
CA ALA A 65 -9.55 -5.78 10.41
C ALA A 65 -9.10 -4.76 11.46
N GLY A 66 -8.29 -3.79 11.05
CA GLY A 66 -7.64 -2.80 11.92
C GLY A 66 -6.25 -3.20 12.41
N SER A 67 -5.75 -4.37 12.03
CA SER A 67 -4.44 -4.89 12.44
C SER A 67 -3.87 -5.86 11.41
N ASP A 68 -4.27 -5.75 10.14
CA ASP A 68 -3.85 -6.63 9.05
C ASP A 68 -2.72 -6.02 8.22
N LEU A 69 -1.68 -6.83 8.00
CA LEU A 69 -0.64 -6.58 7.01
C LEU A 69 -1.14 -7.15 5.69
N THR A 70 -1.76 -6.28 4.90
CA THR A 70 -2.50 -6.67 3.69
C THR A 70 -1.61 -6.89 2.48
N ASP A 71 -0.46 -6.23 2.44
CA ASP A 71 0.52 -6.39 1.37
C ASP A 71 1.95 -6.18 1.88
N LEU A 72 2.89 -6.90 1.27
CA LEU A 72 4.32 -6.71 1.42
C LEU A 72 4.98 -7.27 0.17
N SER A 73 5.82 -6.45 -0.46
CA SER A 73 6.57 -6.79 -1.66
C SER A 73 7.96 -6.17 -1.59
N LEU A 74 8.99 -6.97 -1.88
CA LEU A 74 10.40 -6.59 -1.78
C LEU A 74 11.14 -7.11 -3.00
N THR A 75 11.81 -6.23 -3.73
CA THR A 75 12.68 -6.59 -4.85
C THR A 75 14.14 -6.39 -4.49
N ILE A 76 14.94 -7.46 -4.56
CA ILE A 76 16.39 -7.44 -4.34
C ILE A 76 17.08 -8.50 -5.20
N GLY A 77 18.24 -8.16 -5.75
CA GLY A 77 19.01 -9.08 -6.60
C GLY A 77 18.23 -9.60 -7.81
N GLY A 78 17.27 -8.82 -8.33
CA GLY A 78 16.40 -9.21 -9.44
C GLY A 78 15.25 -10.16 -9.07
N ASN A 79 15.06 -10.47 -7.79
CA ASN A 79 14.00 -11.33 -7.30
C ASN A 79 12.99 -10.51 -6.50
N THR A 80 11.70 -10.84 -6.63
CA THR A 80 10.62 -10.21 -5.85
C THR A 80 10.04 -11.21 -4.87
N PHE A 81 10.08 -10.85 -3.59
CA PHE A 81 9.50 -11.57 -2.47
C PHE A 81 8.20 -10.89 -2.06
N THR A 82 7.17 -11.68 -1.79
CA THR A 82 5.85 -11.20 -1.37
C THR A 82 5.39 -11.91 -0.10
N LEU A 83 4.25 -11.51 0.45
CA LEU A 83 3.60 -12.24 1.55
C LEU A 83 3.37 -13.74 1.23
N ALA A 84 3.17 -14.10 -0.04
CA ALA A 84 2.99 -15.49 -0.46
C ALA A 84 4.26 -16.34 -0.32
N ASP A 85 5.43 -15.70 -0.28
CA ASP A 85 6.74 -16.34 -0.19
C ASP A 85 7.24 -16.43 1.26
N SER A 86 6.41 -16.05 2.24
CA SER A 86 6.75 -16.03 3.66
C SER A 86 6.86 -17.45 4.24
N GLU A 87 8.00 -17.78 4.84
CA GLU A 87 8.25 -19.03 5.57
C GLU A 87 7.69 -18.98 7.00
N SER A 88 7.42 -17.79 7.53
CA SER A 88 6.84 -17.52 8.85
C SER A 88 5.79 -16.39 8.77
N PRO A 89 4.83 -16.26 9.70
CA PRO A 89 3.87 -15.16 9.66
C PRO A 89 4.56 -13.79 9.72
N ALA A 90 4.38 -12.97 8.69
CA ALA A 90 4.97 -11.66 8.62
C ALA A 90 4.28 -10.67 9.58
N SER A 91 5.02 -9.70 10.10
CA SER A 91 4.44 -8.61 10.90
C SER A 91 5.25 -7.33 10.81
N VAL A 92 4.58 -6.20 11.06
CA VAL A 92 5.20 -4.88 11.12
C VAL A 92 4.80 -4.22 12.44
N PHE A 93 5.78 -3.69 13.16
CA PHE A 93 5.56 -2.98 14.40
C PHE A 93 5.87 -1.50 14.24
N PHE A 94 5.00 -0.69 14.85
CA PHE A 94 5.13 0.75 14.91
C PHE A 94 5.38 1.19 16.34
N PHE A 95 6.22 2.21 16.49
CA PHE A 95 6.42 2.91 17.75
C PHE A 95 6.35 4.40 17.49
N LEU A 96 5.49 5.10 18.23
CA LEU A 96 5.23 6.54 18.06
C LEU A 96 4.90 6.91 16.59
N GLY A 97 4.10 6.07 15.92
CA GLY A 97 3.68 6.27 14.52
C GLY A 97 4.75 6.02 13.46
N SER A 98 5.97 5.61 13.85
CA SER A 98 7.05 5.26 12.91
C SER A 98 7.27 3.75 12.87
N VAL A 99 7.67 3.22 11.71
CA VAL A 99 8.04 1.81 11.60
C VAL A 99 9.24 1.53 12.51
N SER A 100 9.08 0.63 13.45
CA SER A 100 10.12 0.23 14.40
C SER A 100 10.76 -1.09 13.99
N SER A 101 9.98 -2.02 13.44
CA SER A 101 10.51 -3.30 12.97
C SER A 101 9.60 -3.96 11.95
N ILE A 102 10.19 -4.84 11.15
CA ILE A 102 9.52 -5.65 10.14
C ILE A 102 10.04 -7.07 10.31
N ASN A 103 9.16 -7.99 10.69
CA ASN A 103 9.45 -9.41 10.72
C ASN A 103 8.97 -10.04 9.42
N TYR A 104 9.91 -10.55 8.64
CA TYR A 104 9.60 -11.27 7.42
C TYR A 104 10.75 -12.22 7.11
N ASP A 105 10.43 -13.49 6.88
CA ASP A 105 11.36 -14.49 6.37
C ASP A 105 10.80 -15.00 5.05
N GLY A 106 11.40 -14.61 3.92
CA GLY A 106 10.95 -14.98 2.58
C GLY A 106 11.90 -15.96 1.90
N ALA A 107 11.33 -16.88 1.11
CA ALA A 107 12.10 -17.84 0.32
C ALA A 107 11.53 -18.05 -1.09
N LEU A 108 12.41 -18.07 -2.10
CA LEU A 108 12.07 -18.37 -3.50
C LEU A 108 12.93 -19.50 -4.06
N GLY A 109 12.46 -20.10 -5.16
CA GLY A 109 13.21 -21.11 -5.89
C GLY A 109 13.58 -22.30 -5.01
N ASN A 110 12.63 -22.84 -4.24
CA ASN A 110 12.86 -23.92 -3.26
C ASN A 110 13.90 -23.56 -2.18
N GLY A 111 13.97 -22.30 -1.77
CA GLY A 111 14.86 -21.84 -0.69
C GLY A 111 16.25 -21.39 -1.14
N PHE A 112 16.53 -21.35 -2.45
CA PHE A 112 17.81 -20.85 -2.95
C PHE A 112 18.00 -19.36 -2.75
N PHE A 113 16.92 -18.59 -2.80
CA PHE A 113 16.94 -17.17 -2.50
C PHE A 113 16.21 -16.96 -1.18
N LYS A 114 16.89 -16.37 -0.21
CA LYS A 114 16.36 -16.07 1.11
C LYS A 114 16.48 -14.59 1.42
N ILE A 115 15.46 -14.04 2.08
CA ILE A 115 15.53 -12.72 2.68
C ILE A 115 14.94 -12.76 4.09
N THR A 116 15.63 -12.13 5.03
CA THR A 116 15.13 -11.93 6.40
C THR A 116 15.15 -10.45 6.73
N LEU A 117 14.06 -9.95 7.29
CA LEU A 117 13.95 -8.61 7.87
C LEU A 117 13.89 -8.72 9.40
N ASP A 118 14.55 -7.80 10.10
CA ASP A 118 14.76 -7.88 11.55
C ASP A 118 13.68 -7.16 12.38
N SER A 119 13.24 -7.89 13.42
CA SER A 119 12.35 -7.52 14.52
C SER A 119 12.85 -6.42 15.46
N ALA A 120 14.15 -6.08 15.41
CA ALA A 120 14.77 -5.21 16.41
C ALA A 120 15.75 -4.17 15.86
N GLY A 121 15.60 -3.72 14.60
CA GLY A 121 16.50 -2.69 14.10
C GLY A 121 16.39 -2.27 12.64
N LEU A 122 15.26 -2.55 11.97
CA LEU A 122 15.09 -2.25 10.54
C LEU A 122 16.30 -2.74 9.73
N GLY A 123 16.75 -3.96 9.99
CA GLY A 123 17.85 -4.61 9.30
C GLY A 123 17.35 -5.61 8.28
N TYR A 124 18.15 -5.90 7.25
CA TYR A 124 17.87 -6.99 6.31
C TYR A 124 19.10 -7.85 6.04
N VAL A 125 18.84 -9.10 5.67
CA VAL A 125 19.83 -10.04 5.12
C VAL A 125 19.22 -10.74 3.90
N TYR A 126 19.94 -10.74 2.78
CA TYR A 126 19.60 -11.47 1.56
C TYR A 126 20.72 -12.44 1.19
N THR A 127 20.36 -13.66 0.78
CA THR A 127 21.31 -14.68 0.32
C THR A 127 20.75 -15.40 -0.91
N ASN A 128 21.59 -15.56 -1.94
CA ASN A 128 21.44 -16.52 -3.03
C ASN A 128 22.47 -17.64 -2.84
N ILE A 129 22.01 -18.80 -2.39
CA ILE A 129 22.84 -19.94 -2.01
C ILE A 129 23.61 -20.52 -3.21
N LEU A 130 22.99 -20.57 -4.39
CA LEU A 130 23.61 -21.16 -5.58
C LEU A 130 24.56 -20.19 -6.30
N GLY A 131 24.23 -18.90 -6.29
CA GLY A 131 25.01 -17.87 -6.98
C GLY A 131 26.13 -17.26 -6.13
N GLY A 132 26.21 -17.58 -4.83
CA GLY A 132 27.15 -16.96 -3.90
C GLY A 132 26.93 -15.44 -3.75
N GLN A 133 25.73 -14.97 -4.05
CA GLN A 133 25.37 -13.55 -3.95
C GLN A 133 24.74 -13.31 -2.59
N GLY A 134 25.07 -12.19 -1.95
CA GLY A 134 24.50 -11.85 -0.65
C GLY A 134 24.59 -10.37 -0.36
N SER A 135 23.70 -9.89 0.50
CA SER A 135 23.76 -8.55 1.04
C SER A 135 23.16 -8.47 2.43
N ALA A 136 23.67 -7.56 3.25
CA ALA A 136 23.07 -7.18 4.51
C ALA A 136 23.16 -5.66 4.70
N GLY A 137 22.20 -5.10 5.41
CA GLY A 137 22.16 -3.65 5.60
C GLY A 137 20.91 -3.17 6.32
N LEU A 138 20.52 -1.93 6.04
CA LEU A 138 19.44 -1.23 6.71
C LEU A 138 18.21 -1.10 5.82
N ILE A 139 17.06 -0.96 6.44
CA ILE A 139 15.78 -0.67 5.83
C ILE A 139 15.40 0.75 6.20
N LEU A 140 15.09 1.55 5.18
CA LEU A 140 14.43 2.84 5.34
C LEU A 140 12.97 2.66 4.95
N ALA A 141 12.06 2.96 5.86
CA ALA A 141 10.63 2.92 5.61
C ALA A 141 10.05 4.33 5.67
N THR A 142 9.34 4.73 4.62
CA THR A 142 8.72 6.06 4.52
C THR A 142 7.26 5.92 4.10
N PRO A 143 6.32 6.69 4.69
CA PRO A 143 4.94 6.69 4.22
C PRO A 143 4.87 7.00 2.72
N SER A 144 4.14 6.19 1.98
CA SER A 144 3.92 6.41 0.56
C SER A 144 2.87 7.50 0.37
N THR A 145 3.20 8.54 -0.39
CA THR A 145 2.24 9.59 -0.71
C THR A 145 1.37 9.12 -1.88
N ALA A 146 0.16 8.62 -1.59
CA ALA A 146 -0.82 8.35 -2.63
C ALA A 146 -1.08 9.64 -3.43
N ALA A 147 -1.07 9.55 -4.76
CA ALA A 147 -1.43 10.66 -5.63
C ALA A 147 -2.88 11.05 -5.34
N THR A 148 -3.09 12.08 -4.54
CA THR A 148 -4.41 12.64 -4.30
C THR A 148 -4.91 13.17 -5.65
N PRO A 149 -6.04 12.68 -6.20
CA PRO A 149 -6.55 13.19 -7.47
C PRO A 149 -6.72 14.71 -7.35
N GLU A 150 -6.09 15.46 -8.25
CA GLU A 150 -6.16 16.91 -8.17
C GLU A 150 -7.64 17.34 -8.26
N PRO A 151 -8.07 18.36 -7.49
CA PRO A 151 -9.46 18.83 -7.48
C PRO A 151 -10.03 19.14 -8.88
N SER A 152 -9.15 19.48 -9.82
CA SER A 152 -9.43 19.72 -11.24
C SER A 152 -10.01 18.50 -11.96
N SER A 153 -9.60 17.27 -11.60
CA SER A 153 -10.09 16.03 -12.21
C SER A 153 -11.55 15.71 -11.82
N LEU A 154 -11.93 15.99 -10.57
CA LEU A 154 -13.32 15.88 -10.10
C LEU A 154 -14.21 16.95 -10.74
N LEU A 155 -13.72 18.18 -10.87
CA LEU A 155 -14.44 19.26 -11.53
C LEU A 155 -14.62 18.97 -13.03
N LEU A 156 -13.60 18.45 -13.70
CA LEU A 156 -13.68 18.04 -15.11
C LEU A 156 -14.66 16.88 -15.31
N PHE A 157 -14.66 15.88 -14.41
CA PHE A 157 -15.65 14.80 -14.44
C PHE A 157 -17.08 15.33 -14.23
N GLY A 158 -17.26 16.22 -13.24
CA GLY A 158 -18.56 16.85 -12.95
C GLY A 158 -19.09 17.69 -14.12
N THR A 159 -18.23 18.52 -14.73
CA THR A 159 -18.60 19.34 -15.90
C THR A 159 -18.82 18.49 -17.15
N GLY A 160 -18.01 17.44 -17.37
CA GLY A 160 -18.17 16.50 -18.48
C GLY A 160 -19.49 15.73 -18.42
N ALA A 161 -19.88 15.23 -17.24
CA ALA A 161 -21.16 14.55 -17.04
C ALA A 161 -22.36 15.46 -17.32
N LEU A 162 -22.30 16.72 -16.87
CA LEU A 162 -23.35 17.71 -17.17
C LEU A 162 -23.43 18.05 -18.65
N GLY A 163 -22.28 18.14 -19.34
CA GLY A 163 -22.23 18.33 -20.80
C GLY A 163 -22.91 17.21 -21.57
N ILE A 164 -22.67 15.95 -21.19
CA ILE A 164 -23.29 14.77 -21.85
C ILE A 164 -24.81 14.78 -21.66
N VAL A 165 -25.31 15.09 -20.46
CA VAL A 165 -26.75 15.19 -20.19
C VAL A 165 -27.41 16.31 -21.00
N ALA A 166 -26.74 17.47 -21.10
CA ALA A 166 -27.24 18.61 -21.88
C ALA A 166 -27.31 18.31 -23.39
N PHE A 167 -26.32 17.59 -23.94
CA PHE A 167 -26.31 17.19 -25.35
C PHE A 167 -27.30 16.05 -25.64
N GLY A 168 -27.43 15.06 -24.74
CA GLY A 168 -28.38 13.97 -24.89
C GLY A 168 -29.85 14.43 -24.88
N ALA A 169 -30.18 15.41 -24.04
CA ALA A 169 -31.53 15.97 -23.95
C ALA A 169 -31.99 16.71 -25.22
N ARG A 170 -31.07 17.21 -26.05
CA ARG A 170 -31.41 17.88 -27.32
C ARG A 170 -31.79 16.89 -28.43
N LYS A 171 -31.36 15.63 -28.36
CA LYS A 171 -31.59 14.64 -29.45
C LYS A 171 -32.95 13.93 -29.38
N PHE A 172 -33.71 14.11 -28.29
CA PHE A 172 -35.04 13.50 -28.10
C PHE A 172 -36.19 14.52 -28.12
N VAL A 173 -35.93 15.76 -28.56
CA VAL A 173 -36.93 16.83 -28.69
C VAL A 173 -37.07 17.32 -30.15
N ALA A 174 -36.41 16.65 -31.10
CA ALA A 174 -36.64 16.83 -32.53
C ALA A 174 -37.55 15.73 -33.08
#